data_AF-A0A1H9NPL2-F1
#
_entry.id   AF-A0A1H9NPL2-F1
#
_cell.length_a   1.000
_cell.length_b   1.000
_cell.length_c   1.000
_cell.angle_alpha   90.00
_cell.angle_beta   90.00
_cell.angle_gamma   90.00
#
_symmetry.space_group_name_H-M   'P 1'
#
loop_
_entity.id
_entity.type
_entity.pdbx_description
1 polymer ?
#
loop_
_entity_poly.entity_id
_entity_poly.type
_entity_poly.pdbx_seq_one_letter_code
_entity_poly.pdbx_strand_id
1 'polypeptide(L)'
;MEDYIDQISKYFETVPLWPFLLFGIIALVAVAVEIVNRKRREEAINNFRHTIETELASMYPRHIRWPENVNQYLCSRLPEMQHNFDVLRIFIPQDQLRSYNMAWNAYCDFCRNITDEICAANEQSTNTQSDSDAKMVSAGNNENDPKKRFHKLVSDLLAFTKI
;
A
#
# COMPACT_ATOMS: atom_id res chain seq x y z
N MET A 1 -57.13 25.87 -2.84
CA MET A 1 -55.65 25.88 -2.84
C MET A 1 -55.14 26.48 -1.52
N GLU A 2 -55.76 27.55 -1.02
CA GLU A 2 -55.53 28.09 0.33
C GLU A 2 -55.76 27.08 1.45
N ASP A 3 -56.86 26.30 1.42
CA ASP A 3 -57.13 25.28 2.45
C ASP A 3 -56.05 24.20 2.58
N TYR A 4 -55.42 23.81 1.47
CA TYR A 4 -54.35 22.81 1.48
C TYR A 4 -53.06 23.36 2.11
N ILE A 5 -52.73 24.62 1.82
CA ILE A 5 -51.54 25.27 2.40
C ILE A 5 -51.75 25.53 3.90
N ASP A 6 -52.96 25.92 4.30
CA ASP A 6 -53.31 26.19 5.70
C ASP A 6 -53.31 24.88 6.55
N GLN A 7 -53.75 23.77 5.94
CA GLN A 7 -53.69 22.46 6.57
C GLN A 7 -52.25 21.96 6.72
N ILE A 8 -51.39 22.14 5.72
CA ILE A 8 -49.96 21.79 5.79
C ILE A 8 -49.25 22.64 6.86
N SER A 9 -49.55 23.93 6.94
CA SER A 9 -49.03 24.85 7.95
C SER A 9 -49.31 24.38 9.39
N LYS A 10 -50.57 24.03 9.69
CA LYS A 10 -50.98 23.51 11.02
C LYS A 10 -50.30 22.19 11.39
N TYR A 11 -50.00 21.34 10.40
CA TYR A 11 -49.22 20.12 10.62
C TYR A 11 -47.78 20.44 11.05
N PHE A 12 -47.12 21.45 10.45
CA PHE A 12 -45.78 21.84 10.88
C PHE A 12 -45.73 22.57 12.23
N GLU A 13 -46.82 23.21 12.64
CA GLU A 13 -46.98 23.80 13.98
C GLU A 13 -47.11 22.75 15.09
N THR A 14 -47.72 21.61 14.78
CA THR A 14 -48.00 20.53 15.76
C THR A 14 -46.97 19.42 15.74
N VAL A 15 -46.28 19.21 14.61
CA VAL A 15 -45.27 18.17 14.47
C VAL A 15 -43.92 18.69 14.95
N PRO A 16 -43.28 18.02 15.92
CA PRO A 16 -41.95 18.39 16.36
C PRO A 16 -40.94 18.28 15.20
N LEU A 17 -40.37 19.41 14.77
CA LEU A 17 -39.38 19.49 13.68
C LEU A 17 -37.95 19.08 14.10
N TRP A 18 -37.69 18.97 15.41
CA TRP A 18 -36.38 18.63 15.95
C TRP A 18 -35.78 17.30 15.45
N PRO A 19 -36.54 16.23 15.11
CA PRO A 19 -35.97 15.02 14.54
C PRO A 19 -35.33 15.25 13.17
N PHE A 20 -35.94 16.07 12.31
CA PHE A 20 -35.36 16.40 10.99
C PHE A 20 -34.09 17.23 11.12
N LEU A 21 -34.04 18.15 12.08
CA LEU A 21 -32.81 18.88 12.41
C LEU A 21 -31.71 17.93 12.91
N LEU A 22 -32.04 16.99 13.79
CA LEU A 22 -31.10 15.95 14.23
C LEU A 22 -30.59 15.09 13.07
N PHE A 23 -31.48 14.61 12.21
CA PHE A 23 -31.08 13.84 11.02
C PHE A 23 -30.20 14.67 10.09
N GLY A 24 -30.51 15.95 9.88
CA GLY A 24 -29.70 16.86 9.08
C GLY A 24 -28.28 17.03 9.65
N ILE A 25 -28.17 17.20 10.97
CA ILE A 25 -26.87 17.30 11.65
C ILE A 25 -26.11 15.97 11.56
N ILE A 26 -26.76 14.84 11.82
CA ILE A 26 -26.14 13.50 11.72
C ILE A 26 -25.64 13.26 10.29
N ALA A 27 -26.44 13.59 9.27
CA ALA A 27 -26.04 13.45 7.88
C ALA A 27 -24.83 14.34 7.54
N LEU A 28 -24.80 15.60 8.00
CA LEU A 28 -23.68 16.50 7.78
C LEU A 28 -22.40 15.96 8.45
N VAL A 29 -22.50 15.47 9.69
CA VAL A 29 -21.37 14.86 10.40
C VAL A 29 -20.89 13.61 9.67
N ALA A 30 -21.79 12.76 9.19
CA ALA A 30 -21.44 11.56 8.44
C ALA A 30 -20.64 11.89 7.17
N VAL A 31 -21.11 12.87 6.38
CA VAL A 31 -20.41 13.34 5.18
C VAL A 31 -19.04 13.94 5.53
N ALA A 32 -18.96 14.74 6.60
CA ALA A 32 -17.69 15.33 7.03
C ALA A 32 -16.66 14.25 7.44
N VAL A 33 -17.09 13.24 8.19
CA VAL A 33 -16.24 12.10 8.60
C VAL A 33 -15.79 11.31 7.38
N GLU A 34 -16.66 11.06 6.42
CA GLU A 34 -16.31 10.37 5.18
C GLU A 34 -15.24 11.12 4.38
N ILE A 35 -15.39 12.44 4.22
CA ILE A 35 -14.40 13.30 3.55
C ILE A 35 -13.05 13.25 4.26
N VAL A 36 -13.04 13.35 5.59
CA VAL A 36 -11.81 13.30 6.38
C VAL A 36 -11.14 11.93 6.28
N ASN A 37 -11.89 10.84 6.38
CA ASN A 37 -11.36 9.49 6.26
C ASN A 37 -10.80 9.21 4.87
N ARG A 38 -11.46 9.70 3.81
CA ARG A 38 -10.96 9.61 2.45
C ARG A 38 -9.62 10.33 2.30
N LYS A 39 -9.51 11.56 2.80
CA LYS A 39 -8.25 12.32 2.78
C LYS A 39 -7.13 11.62 3.54
N ARG A 40 -7.42 11.12 4.74
CA ARG A 40 -6.43 10.38 5.56
C ARG A 40 -5.96 9.10 4.88
N ARG A 41 -6.87 8.40 4.19
CA ARG A 41 -6.50 7.22 3.38
C ARG A 41 -5.58 7.58 2.22
N GLU A 42 -5.90 8.64 1.48
CA GLU A 42 -5.07 9.13 0.37
C GLU A 42 -3.67 9.56 0.87
N GLU A 43 -3.60 10.24 2.01
CA GLU A 43 -2.34 10.61 2.67
C GLU A 43 -1.53 9.40 3.12
N ALA A 44 -2.16 8.41 3.77
CA ALA A 44 -1.50 7.17 4.18
C ALA A 44 -0.94 6.39 2.98
N ILE A 45 -1.69 6.33 1.87
CA ILE A 45 -1.24 5.74 0.61
C ILE A 45 -0.02 6.48 0.07
N ASN A 46 -0.08 7.80 0.00
CA ASN A 46 1.00 8.62 -0.55
C ASN A 46 2.27 8.52 0.31
N ASN A 47 2.14 8.57 1.64
CA ASN A 47 3.26 8.45 2.57
C ASN A 47 3.91 7.06 2.47
N PHE A 48 3.13 5.99 2.39
CA PHE A 48 3.66 4.63 2.22
C PHE A 48 4.43 4.47 0.91
N ARG A 49 3.86 4.96 -0.21
CA ARG A 49 4.53 4.94 -1.52
C ARG A 49 5.80 5.78 -1.51
N HIS A 50 5.73 6.99 -0.97
CA HIS A 50 6.86 7.89 -0.87
C HIS A 50 8.00 7.26 -0.05
N THR A 51 7.69 6.66 1.09
CA THR A 51 8.67 5.97 1.93
C THR A 51 9.35 4.81 1.19
N ILE A 52 8.60 4.01 0.43
CA ILE A 52 9.18 2.95 -0.41
C ILE A 52 10.13 3.55 -1.44
N GLU A 53 9.72 4.61 -2.13
CA GLU A 53 10.52 5.25 -3.17
C GLU A 53 11.77 5.95 -2.62
N THR A 54 11.72 6.50 -1.40
CA THR A 54 12.87 7.18 -0.77
C THR A 54 13.84 6.19 -0.13
N GLU A 55 13.35 5.26 0.69
CA GLU A 55 14.19 4.31 1.44
C GLU A 55 14.81 3.26 0.52
N LEU A 56 14.10 2.89 -0.55
CA LEU A 56 14.53 1.90 -1.52
C LEU A 56 14.93 2.52 -2.87
N ALA A 57 15.23 3.82 -2.92
CA ALA A 57 15.54 4.56 -4.16
C ALA A 57 16.62 3.92 -5.03
N SER A 58 17.58 3.22 -4.42
CA SER A 58 18.67 2.51 -5.12
C SER A 58 18.25 1.16 -5.73
N MET A 59 17.13 0.59 -5.28
CA MET A 59 16.67 -0.76 -5.61
C MET A 59 15.28 -0.79 -6.27
N TYR A 60 14.46 0.25 -6.09
CA TYR A 60 13.10 0.37 -6.63
C TYR A 60 12.84 1.81 -7.08
N PRO A 61 12.11 2.06 -8.20
CA PRO A 61 11.50 1.10 -9.12
C PRO A 61 12.47 0.49 -10.14
N ARG A 62 13.69 1.03 -10.28
CA ARG A 62 14.75 0.43 -11.09
C ARG A 62 15.92 0.07 -10.20
N HIS A 63 16.29 -1.20 -10.19
CA HIS A 63 17.43 -1.68 -9.41
C HIS A 63 18.75 -1.20 -10.03
N ILE A 64 19.50 -0.35 -9.32
CA ILE A 64 20.80 0.15 -9.77
C ILE A 64 21.91 -0.79 -9.30
N ARG A 65 22.02 -1.00 -7.98
CA ARG A 65 23.06 -1.83 -7.36
C ARG A 65 22.59 -2.28 -5.97
N TRP A 66 23.02 -3.47 -5.55
CA TRP A 66 22.86 -3.92 -4.17
C TRP A 66 23.80 -3.12 -3.24
N PRO A 67 23.31 -2.57 -2.11
CA PRO A 67 24.17 -1.97 -1.10
C PRO A 67 25.08 -3.03 -0.46
N GLU A 68 26.21 -2.59 0.09
CA GLU A 68 27.07 -3.46 0.89
C GLU A 68 26.33 -3.88 2.17
N ASN A 69 26.41 -5.15 2.54
CA ASN A 69 25.62 -5.74 3.63
C ASN A 69 24.11 -5.54 3.41
N VAL A 70 23.56 -6.12 2.34
CA VAL A 70 22.16 -5.96 1.90
C VAL A 70 21.17 -6.20 3.03
N ASN A 71 21.39 -7.24 3.85
CA ASN A 71 20.55 -7.57 4.99
C ASN A 71 20.49 -6.41 6.00
N GLN A 72 21.67 -5.93 6.43
CA GLN A 72 21.78 -4.88 7.42
C GLN A 72 21.18 -3.57 6.88
N TYR A 73 21.43 -3.26 5.60
CA TYR A 73 20.85 -2.10 4.94
C TYR A 73 19.32 -2.17 4.95
N LEU A 74 18.72 -3.26 4.46
CA LEU A 74 17.26 -3.40 4.40
C LEU A 74 16.65 -3.43 5.80
N CYS A 75 17.24 -4.17 6.73
CA CYS A 75 16.76 -4.23 8.11
C CYS A 75 16.81 -2.86 8.82
N SER A 76 17.77 -1.99 8.47
CA SER A 76 17.83 -0.63 9.02
C SER A 76 16.68 0.27 8.56
N ARG A 77 16.09 -0.01 7.39
CA ARG A 77 14.96 0.76 6.82
C ARG A 77 13.59 0.18 7.16
N LEU A 78 13.55 -1.06 7.67
CA LEU A 78 12.30 -1.71 8.10
C LEU A 78 11.48 -0.88 9.11
N PRO A 79 12.04 -0.22 10.13
CA PRO A 79 11.24 0.52 11.10
C PRO A 79 10.41 1.65 10.47
N GLU A 80 11.00 2.40 9.54
CA GLU A 80 10.33 3.52 8.86
C GLU A 80 9.21 3.00 7.94
N MET A 81 9.48 1.93 7.20
CA MET A 81 8.47 1.28 6.37
C MET A 81 7.35 0.65 7.22
N GLN A 82 7.68 0.09 8.39
CA GLN A 82 6.72 -0.51 9.31
C GLN A 82 5.76 0.53 9.87
N HIS A 83 6.26 1.71 10.24
CA HIS A 83 5.42 2.81 10.70
C HIS A 83 4.35 3.15 9.66
N ASN A 84 4.76 3.36 8.40
CA ASN A 84 3.85 3.68 7.32
C ASN A 84 2.91 2.51 6.96
N PHE A 85 3.38 1.27 7.11
CA PHE A 85 2.54 0.07 6.98
C PHE A 85 1.40 0.06 8.02
N ASP A 86 1.72 0.31 9.29
CA ASP A 86 0.72 0.31 10.37
C ASP A 86 -0.29 1.45 10.23
N VAL A 87 0.13 2.61 9.72
CA VAL A 87 -0.77 3.73 9.40
C VAL A 87 -1.73 3.37 8.27
N LEU A 88 -1.22 2.78 7.17
CA LEU A 88 -2.05 2.38 6.03
C LEU A 88 -3.01 1.24 6.41
N ARG A 89 -2.59 0.32 7.28
CA ARG A 89 -3.36 -0.85 7.72
C ARG A 89 -4.77 -0.52 8.21
N ILE A 90 -4.94 0.62 8.88
CA ILE A 90 -6.24 1.06 9.43
C ILE A 90 -7.26 1.32 8.32
N PHE A 91 -6.79 1.67 7.12
CA PHE A 91 -7.63 1.99 5.95
C PHE A 91 -7.79 0.82 4.97
N ILE A 92 -7.17 -0.33 5.26
CA ILE A 92 -7.29 -1.53 4.42
C ILE A 92 -8.59 -2.28 4.75
N PRO A 93 -9.39 -2.65 3.74
CA PRO A 93 -10.57 -3.50 3.93
C PRO A 93 -10.26 -4.80 4.67
N GLN A 94 -11.18 -5.25 5.53
CA GLN A 94 -10.94 -6.41 6.41
C GLN A 94 -10.70 -7.72 5.65
N ASP A 95 -11.31 -7.88 4.47
CA ASP A 95 -11.09 -9.01 3.56
C ASP A 95 -9.67 -9.05 2.97
N GLN A 96 -9.05 -7.87 2.79
CA GLN A 96 -7.69 -7.70 2.27
C GLN A 96 -6.62 -7.63 3.37
N LEU A 97 -7.02 -7.42 4.62
CA LEU A 97 -6.08 -7.25 5.74
C LEU A 97 -5.16 -8.47 5.90
N ARG A 98 -5.67 -9.68 5.67
CA ARG A 98 -4.87 -10.90 5.74
C ARG A 98 -3.78 -10.93 4.66
N SER A 99 -4.12 -10.63 3.41
CA SER A 99 -3.15 -10.64 2.31
C SER A 99 -2.13 -9.50 2.45
N TYR A 100 -2.57 -8.34 2.94
CA TYR A 100 -1.69 -7.21 3.26
C TYR A 100 -0.64 -7.59 4.32
N ASN A 101 -1.07 -8.19 5.44
CA ASN A 101 -0.15 -8.65 6.49
C ASN A 101 0.79 -9.77 5.99
N MET A 102 0.31 -10.68 5.15
CA MET A 102 1.15 -11.73 4.56
C MET A 102 2.22 -11.16 3.62
N ALA A 103 1.87 -10.16 2.80
CA ALA A 103 2.83 -9.49 1.91
C ALA A 103 3.93 -8.78 2.72
N TRP A 104 3.55 -8.11 3.81
CA TRP A 104 4.51 -7.46 4.71
C TRP A 104 5.42 -8.45 5.41
N ASN A 105 4.88 -9.54 5.93
CA ASN A 105 5.69 -10.60 6.55
C ASN A 105 6.67 -11.21 5.55
N ALA A 106 6.22 -11.51 4.32
CA ALA A 106 7.08 -12.04 3.27
C ALA A 106 8.22 -11.07 2.89
N TYR A 107 7.94 -9.76 2.90
CA TYR A 107 8.96 -8.72 2.70
C TYR A 107 9.97 -8.67 3.86
N CYS A 108 9.49 -8.69 5.11
CA CYS A 108 10.35 -8.74 6.29
C CYS A 108 11.24 -9.98 6.32
N ASP A 109 10.67 -11.14 5.98
CA ASP A 109 11.40 -12.40 5.90
C ASP A 109 12.45 -12.36 4.78
N PHE A 110 12.16 -11.71 3.65
CA PHE A 110 13.16 -11.49 2.62
C PHE A 110 14.31 -10.62 3.13
N CYS A 111 14.01 -9.50 3.80
CA CYS A 111 15.03 -8.58 4.33
C CYS A 111 15.97 -9.26 5.33
N ARG A 112 15.45 -10.20 6.14
CA ARG A 112 16.23 -10.94 7.14
C ARG A 112 17.06 -12.09 6.56
N ASN A 113 16.60 -12.70 5.47
CA ASN A 113 17.22 -13.89 4.90
C ASN A 113 18.13 -13.61 3.70
N ILE A 114 18.04 -12.42 3.10
CA ILE A 114 18.94 -12.04 2.02
C ILE A 114 20.37 -11.88 2.55
N THR A 115 21.36 -12.35 1.81
CA THR A 115 22.78 -12.18 2.12
C THR A 115 23.54 -11.74 0.87
N ASP A 116 24.68 -11.09 1.07
CA ASP A 116 25.52 -10.61 -0.02
C ASP A 116 26.00 -11.77 -0.92
N GLU A 117 26.18 -12.96 -0.33
CA GLU A 117 26.52 -14.19 -1.05
C GLU A 117 25.43 -14.60 -2.05
N ILE A 118 24.15 -14.52 -1.66
CA ILE A 118 23.01 -14.83 -2.54
C ILE A 118 22.93 -13.82 -3.70
N CYS A 119 23.23 -12.55 -3.41
CA CYS A 119 23.27 -11.50 -4.43
C CYS A 119 24.43 -11.71 -5.40
N ALA A 120 25.64 -11.99 -4.90
CA ALA A 120 26.84 -12.20 -5.69
C ALA A 120 26.77 -13.48 -6.55
N ALA A 121 26.25 -14.58 -5.99
CA ALA A 121 26.10 -15.84 -6.72
C ALA A 121 25.19 -15.70 -7.95
N ASN A 122 24.12 -14.90 -7.84
CA ASN A 122 23.22 -14.62 -8.96
C ASN A 122 23.85 -13.71 -10.02
N GLU A 123 24.63 -12.70 -9.63
CA GLU A 123 25.33 -11.82 -10.58
C GLU A 123 26.41 -12.58 -11.38
N GLN A 124 27.11 -13.51 -10.74
CA GLN A 124 28.09 -14.35 -11.39
C GLN A 124 27.45 -15.35 -12.37
N SER A 125 26.29 -15.91 -12.00
CA SER A 125 25.53 -16.86 -12.83
C SER A 125 24.99 -16.20 -14.11
N THR A 126 24.61 -14.93 -14.06
CA THR A 126 24.15 -14.17 -15.25
C THR A 126 25.28 -13.85 -16.22
N ASN A 127 26.51 -13.66 -15.75
CA ASN A 127 27.65 -13.34 -16.62
C ASN A 127 28.17 -14.58 -17.36
N THR A 128 28.14 -15.77 -16.76
CA THR A 128 28.59 -17.02 -17.42
C THR A 128 27.66 -17.49 -18.54
N GLN A 129 26.38 -17.11 -18.52
CA GLN A 129 25.43 -17.39 -19.60
C GLN A 129 25.51 -16.43 -20.80
N SER A 130 26.28 -15.34 -20.70
CA SER A 130 26.33 -14.30 -21.74
C SER A 130 27.34 -14.55 -22.86
N ASP A 131 28.18 -15.60 -22.78
CA ASP A 131 29.24 -15.90 -23.76
C ASP A 131 28.92 -17.07 -24.73
N SER A 132 27.72 -17.65 -24.68
CA SER A 132 27.29 -18.65 -25.66
C SER A 132 26.13 -18.12 -26.50
N ASP A 133 26.45 -17.77 -27.76
CA ASP A 133 25.53 -17.43 -28.83
C ASP A 133 24.38 -18.45 -28.97
N ALA A 134 23.27 -18.19 -28.29
CA ALA A 134 21.97 -18.76 -28.56
C ALA A 134 20.89 -17.76 -28.16
N LYS A 135 20.67 -16.82 -29.08
CA LYS A 135 19.43 -16.06 -29.22
C LYS A 135 18.25 -17.03 -29.15
N MET A 136 17.30 -16.73 -28.26
CA MET A 136 15.99 -17.36 -28.05
C MET A 136 15.95 -18.36 -26.86
N VAL A 137 15.16 -18.00 -25.85
CA VAL A 137 14.80 -18.76 -24.63
C VAL A 137 15.68 -18.55 -23.38
N SER A 138 15.59 -17.38 -22.74
CA SER A 138 15.64 -17.30 -21.26
C SER A 138 14.66 -16.28 -20.67
N ALA A 139 13.50 -16.12 -21.31
CA ALA A 139 12.31 -15.57 -20.66
C ALA A 139 11.64 -16.58 -19.70
N GLY A 140 12.34 -17.67 -19.34
CA GLY A 140 11.85 -18.74 -18.46
C GLY A 140 12.61 -18.78 -17.13
N ASN A 141 11.89 -18.53 -16.04
CA ASN A 141 12.10 -19.09 -14.70
C ASN A 141 13.51 -19.08 -14.10
N ASN A 142 14.03 -17.90 -13.74
CA ASN A 142 14.81 -17.80 -12.51
C ASN A 142 13.88 -17.34 -11.39
N GLU A 143 13.07 -18.27 -10.85
CA GLU A 143 12.29 -18.05 -9.61
C GLU A 143 13.18 -17.66 -8.41
N ASN A 144 14.50 -17.88 -8.52
CA ASN A 144 15.49 -17.63 -7.49
C ASN A 144 16.27 -16.31 -7.64
N ASP A 145 15.96 -15.47 -8.65
CA ASP A 145 16.64 -14.17 -8.77
C ASP A 145 16.19 -13.23 -7.63
N PRO A 146 17.10 -12.82 -6.72
CA PRO A 146 16.76 -11.99 -5.58
C PRO A 146 16.24 -10.62 -6.02
N LYS A 147 16.66 -10.10 -7.18
CA LYS A 147 16.19 -8.80 -7.72
C LYS A 147 14.73 -8.91 -8.13
N LYS A 148 14.36 -9.95 -8.88
CA LYS A 148 12.97 -10.21 -9.28
C LYS A 148 12.08 -10.47 -8.08
N ARG A 149 12.55 -11.25 -7.11
CA ARG A 149 11.81 -11.55 -5.88
C ARG A 149 11.59 -10.29 -5.05
N PHE A 150 12.61 -9.44 -4.89
CA PHE A 150 12.48 -8.14 -4.21
C PHE A 150 11.46 -7.24 -4.91
N HIS A 151 11.59 -7.05 -6.23
CA HIS A 151 10.64 -6.23 -6.99
C HIS A 151 9.20 -6.75 -6.88
N LYS A 152 9.01 -8.07 -6.91
CA LYS A 152 7.70 -8.69 -6.73
C LYS A 152 7.13 -8.36 -5.34
N LEU A 153 7.90 -8.58 -4.27
CA LEU A 153 7.45 -8.30 -2.90
C LEU A 153 7.07 -6.82 -2.70
N VAL A 154 7.88 -5.89 -3.22
CA VAL A 154 7.56 -4.46 -3.16
C VAL A 154 6.33 -4.14 -4.01
N SER A 155 6.18 -4.75 -5.19
CA SER A 155 5.01 -4.56 -6.04
C SER A 155 3.72 -5.12 -5.42
N ASP A 156 3.81 -6.24 -4.70
CA ASP A 156 2.70 -6.86 -3.98
C ASP A 156 2.24 -5.96 -2.83
N LEU A 157 3.17 -5.33 -2.10
CA LEU A 157 2.86 -4.31 -1.10
C LEU A 157 2.19 -3.07 -1.71
N LEU A 158 2.71 -2.59 -2.84
CA LEU A 158 2.16 -1.43 -3.53
C LEU A 158 0.81 -1.72 -4.21
N ALA A 159 0.45 -2.98 -4.44
CA ALA A 159 -0.84 -3.33 -5.02
C ALA A 159 -2.02 -2.84 -4.16
N PHE A 160 -1.86 -2.82 -2.83
CA PHE A 160 -2.87 -2.33 -1.88
C PHE A 160 -3.00 -0.81 -1.85
N THR A 161 -2.12 -0.09 -2.55
CA THR A 161 -2.16 1.38 -2.69
C THR A 161 -2.84 1.84 -3.97
N LYS A 162 -3.24 0.92 -4.85
CA LYS A 162 -3.96 1.25 -6.09
C LYS A 162 -5.42 1.52 -5.72
N ILE A 163 -5.86 2.75 -5.98
CA ILE A 163 -7.25 3.21 -5.78
C ILE A 163 -8.12 2.73 -6.92
#